data_AF-A0AAV5JX50-F1
#
_entry.id   AF-A0AAV5JX50-F1
#
_cell.length_a   1.000
_cell.length_b   1.000
_cell.length_c   1.000
_cell.angle_alpha   90.00
_cell.angle_beta   90.00
_cell.angle_gamma   90.00
#
_symmetry.space_group_name_H-M   'P 1'
#
loop_
_entity.id
_entity.type
_entity.pdbx_description
1 polymer ?
#
loop_
_entity_poly.entity_id
_entity_poly.type
_entity_poly.pdbx_seq_one_letter_code
_entity_poly.pdbx_strand_id
1 'polypeptide(L)'
;MSAIVSGKRTFFEELTATQPVSKRIRCSSRFASNSLPSFSSSSSSSSSSSSSSLPLSPSQSSHLIEQLIAIFPEMDKQLLEKALEECGNDLDSAIRRLNELRLGSAVRNLASNADKSVGAVEEKVQLEAQGGTSNGEVPAAKDQSAPEVFQLDGADWVEIFVREMMNASNIDDARARASRALEVLETSICARAGAEAAQNFQQENTILKEQVEALIQENNILKRAVSIQNERQKEYEDQNQELQHLKQLLSQYQEQLRTLEVNNYALTMHLKQARQSSSIPGRFHPDVF
;
A
#
# COMPACT_ATOMS: atom_id res chain seq x y z
N MET A 1 27.58 -4.77 71.28
CA MET A 1 26.23 -4.41 71.80
C MET A 1 25.24 -5.47 71.30
N SER A 2 24.11 -5.65 71.98
CA SER A 2 23.10 -6.71 71.77
C SER A 2 22.41 -6.60 70.38
N ALA A 3 22.13 -7.68 69.63
CA ALA A 3 21.02 -8.66 69.70
C ALA A 3 19.64 -8.11 69.23
N ILE A 4 18.65 -8.89 68.72
CA ILE A 4 18.51 -10.37 68.51
C ILE A 4 18.29 -10.70 67.00
N VAL A 5 17.46 -11.59 66.39
CA VAL A 5 16.33 -12.53 66.69
C VAL A 5 16.39 -13.73 65.67
N SER A 6 15.64 -14.85 65.75
CA SER A 6 16.12 -16.09 66.40
C SER A 6 15.62 -17.46 65.85
N GLY A 7 14.66 -17.58 64.90
CA GLY A 7 14.04 -18.88 64.49
C GLY A 7 14.11 -19.22 62.98
N LYS A 8 14.37 -20.43 62.45
CA LYS A 8 14.33 -21.88 62.87
C LYS A 8 13.08 -22.69 62.45
N ARG A 9 13.35 -23.73 61.61
CA ARG A 9 12.63 -25.04 61.45
C ARG A 9 11.32 -25.05 60.60
N THR A 10 10.90 -26.12 59.88
CA THR A 10 11.51 -27.44 59.50
C THR A 10 10.67 -28.22 58.45
N PHE A 11 11.32 -29.13 57.68
CA PHE A 11 10.81 -30.39 57.07
C PHE A 11 9.64 -30.33 56.04
N PHE A 12 9.21 -31.42 55.37
CA PHE A 12 9.87 -32.48 54.56
C PHE A 12 8.75 -33.37 53.93
N GLU A 13 9.05 -34.17 52.88
CA GLU A 13 8.18 -35.24 52.31
C GLU A 13 6.84 -34.77 51.65
N GLU A 14 6.14 -35.50 50.76
CA GLU A 14 6.28 -36.87 50.20
C GLU A 14 5.62 -36.98 48.78
N LEU A 15 6.21 -37.78 47.85
CA LEU A 15 5.68 -38.50 46.63
C LEU A 15 4.54 -37.88 45.71
N THR A 16 4.34 -38.19 44.41
CA THR A 16 4.87 -39.20 43.47
C THR A 16 4.71 -38.78 41.98
N ALA A 17 5.56 -39.33 41.10
CA ALA A 17 5.34 -39.72 39.68
C ALA A 17 4.43 -38.91 38.70
N THR A 18 5.00 -38.46 37.57
CA THR A 18 4.79 -39.04 36.21
C THR A 18 5.73 -38.41 35.14
N GLN A 19 5.71 -38.93 33.91
CA GLN A 19 6.76 -38.71 32.87
C GLN A 19 6.46 -37.58 31.86
N PRO A 20 7.49 -36.95 31.26
CA PRO A 20 7.33 -36.08 30.09
C PRO A 20 7.21 -36.88 28.79
N VAL A 21 6.15 -36.66 27.99
CA VAL A 21 5.94 -37.33 26.70
C VAL A 21 6.38 -36.44 25.53
N SER A 22 7.55 -36.72 24.95
CA SER A 22 7.98 -36.10 23.70
C SER A 22 7.23 -36.71 22.50
N LYS A 23 6.49 -35.90 21.74
CA LYS A 23 5.88 -36.34 20.48
C LYS A 23 6.88 -36.34 19.32
N ARG A 24 7.64 -37.44 19.21
CA ARG A 24 8.41 -37.80 18.00
C ARG A 24 7.43 -38.22 16.89
N ILE A 25 7.56 -37.63 15.70
CA ILE A 25 7.03 -38.20 14.44
C ILE A 25 8.19 -38.32 13.46
N ARG A 26 8.39 -39.51 12.88
CA ARG A 26 9.33 -39.76 11.77
C ARG A 26 8.94 -41.05 11.04
N CYS A 27 9.41 -41.17 9.81
CA CYS A 27 9.42 -42.35 8.93
C CYS A 27 8.10 -42.63 8.20
N SER A 28 8.10 -43.09 6.94
CA SER A 28 9.17 -43.17 5.91
C SER A 28 8.57 -43.59 4.56
N SER A 29 9.28 -43.33 3.44
CA SER A 29 9.30 -44.07 2.14
C SER A 29 9.19 -43.16 0.90
N ARG A 30 9.93 -43.33 -0.22
CA ARG A 30 11.18 -44.06 -0.54
C ARG A 30 11.78 -43.52 -1.86
N PHE A 31 13.09 -43.67 -2.02
CA PHE A 31 13.90 -43.73 -3.27
C PHE A 31 13.50 -42.93 -4.53
N ALA A 32 14.37 -41.98 -4.91
CA ALA A 32 15.05 -41.98 -6.21
C ALA A 32 16.38 -41.18 -6.10
N SER A 33 17.36 -41.45 -6.96
CA SER A 33 18.68 -40.79 -6.97
C SER A 33 18.95 -40.15 -8.32
N ASN A 34 19.55 -38.94 -8.36
CA ASN A 34 20.79 -38.62 -9.11
C ASN A 34 21.06 -37.12 -9.30
N SER A 35 22.37 -36.79 -9.36
CA SER A 35 23.04 -35.71 -10.11
C SER A 35 22.78 -34.21 -9.84
N LEU A 36 23.88 -33.52 -9.48
CA LEU A 36 24.18 -32.11 -9.80
C LEU A 36 24.56 -31.96 -11.30
N PRO A 37 24.42 -30.77 -11.94
CA PRO A 37 25.36 -29.62 -11.80
C PRO A 37 24.66 -28.37 -11.24
N SER A 38 25.29 -27.38 -10.57
CA SER A 38 26.61 -26.71 -10.72
C SER A 38 26.66 -25.58 -11.75
N PHE A 39 26.52 -24.35 -11.24
CA PHE A 39 27.00 -23.04 -11.74
C PHE A 39 26.82 -22.65 -13.23
N SER A 40 26.18 -21.50 -13.42
CA SER A 40 26.72 -20.43 -14.27
C SER A 40 26.27 -19.07 -13.73
N SER A 41 27.23 -18.24 -13.35
CA SER A 41 26.99 -16.83 -13.00
C SER A 41 27.24 -15.95 -14.22
N SER A 42 26.46 -14.89 -14.40
CA SER A 42 26.80 -13.79 -15.31
C SER A 42 26.22 -12.49 -14.77
N SER A 43 27.12 -11.55 -14.50
CA SER A 43 26.82 -10.19 -14.03
C SER A 43 26.94 -9.20 -15.20
N SER A 44 26.51 -7.95 -14.99
CA SER A 44 26.47 -6.87 -16.00
C SER A 44 25.26 -6.98 -16.96
N SER A 45 24.62 -5.90 -17.39
CA SER A 45 24.79 -4.48 -17.02
C SER A 45 23.51 -3.69 -17.34
N SER A 46 23.38 -2.51 -16.74
CA SER A 46 22.31 -1.54 -17.07
C SER A 46 22.44 -1.00 -18.51
N SER A 47 21.31 -0.92 -19.21
CA SER A 47 21.14 -0.17 -20.47
C SER A 47 19.66 0.13 -20.68
N SER A 48 19.37 1.25 -21.33
CA SER A 48 18.01 1.76 -21.55
C SER A 48 17.40 1.34 -22.88
N SER A 49 16.06 1.31 -22.92
CA SER A 49 15.22 1.57 -24.10
C SER A 49 15.54 0.88 -25.43
N SER A 50 14.90 -0.27 -25.68
CA SER A 50 14.52 -0.71 -27.04
C SER A 50 13.35 -1.69 -26.98
N SER A 51 12.22 -1.31 -27.56
CA SER A 51 11.00 -2.14 -27.63
C SER A 51 11.09 -3.15 -28.77
N SER A 52 11.56 -4.36 -28.48
CA SER A 52 11.61 -5.47 -29.44
C SER A 52 10.23 -6.12 -29.63
N SER A 53 9.56 -5.77 -30.72
CA SER A 53 8.26 -6.32 -31.14
C SER A 53 8.36 -7.80 -31.52
N LEU A 54 8.24 -8.70 -30.53
CA LEU A 54 7.94 -10.11 -30.80
C LEU A 54 6.46 -10.25 -31.19
N PRO A 55 6.10 -10.99 -32.25
CA PRO A 55 4.71 -11.26 -32.57
C PRO A 55 4.11 -12.21 -31.52
N LEU A 56 3.18 -11.70 -30.70
CA LEU A 56 2.43 -12.52 -29.75
C LEU A 56 1.58 -13.55 -30.51
N SER A 57 1.33 -14.69 -29.86
CA SER A 57 0.39 -15.68 -30.41
C SER A 57 -1.04 -15.13 -30.40
N PRO A 58 -1.87 -15.35 -31.43
CA PRO A 58 -3.20 -14.70 -31.54
C PRO A 58 -4.17 -15.02 -30.38
N SER A 59 -3.94 -16.13 -29.68
CA SER A 59 -4.68 -16.47 -28.45
C SER A 59 -4.45 -15.49 -27.30
N GLN A 60 -3.31 -14.80 -27.26
CA GLN A 60 -2.96 -13.84 -26.20
C GLN A 60 -3.61 -12.47 -26.41
N SER A 61 -3.61 -11.94 -27.64
CA SER A 61 -4.34 -10.70 -27.95
C SER A 61 -5.85 -10.87 -27.73
N SER A 62 -6.40 -12.04 -28.08
CA SER A 62 -7.81 -12.37 -27.82
C SER A 62 -8.21 -12.22 -26.35
N HIS A 63 -7.42 -12.79 -25.43
CA HIS A 63 -7.68 -12.69 -23.98
C HIS A 63 -7.56 -11.25 -23.46
N LEU A 64 -6.61 -10.45 -23.97
CA LEU A 64 -6.45 -9.05 -23.60
C LEU A 64 -7.66 -8.21 -24.06
N ILE A 65 -8.22 -8.49 -25.24
CA ILE A 65 -9.44 -7.84 -25.74
C ILE A 65 -10.66 -8.24 -24.89
N GLU A 66 -10.81 -9.50 -24.52
CA GLU A 66 -11.88 -9.95 -23.61
C GLU A 66 -11.79 -9.28 -22.23
N GLN A 67 -10.58 -9.14 -21.69
CA GLN A 67 -10.32 -8.41 -20.44
C GLN A 67 -10.63 -6.91 -20.56
N LEU A 68 -10.34 -6.27 -21.70
CA LEU A 68 -10.73 -4.89 -21.98
C LEU A 68 -12.26 -4.72 -22.12
N ILE A 69 -12.96 -5.67 -22.75
CA ILE A 69 -14.44 -5.67 -22.84
C ILE A 69 -15.07 -5.76 -21.44
N ALA A 70 -14.50 -6.57 -20.54
CA ALA A 70 -14.98 -6.66 -19.16
C ALA A 70 -14.80 -5.35 -18.36
N ILE A 71 -13.77 -4.55 -18.67
CA ILE A 71 -13.50 -3.24 -18.05
C ILE A 71 -14.34 -2.13 -18.70
N PHE A 72 -14.65 -2.25 -20.00
CA PHE A 72 -15.41 -1.26 -20.77
C PHE A 72 -16.59 -1.88 -21.57
N PRO A 73 -17.66 -2.36 -20.91
CA PRO A 73 -18.78 -3.03 -21.58
C PRO A 73 -19.59 -2.16 -22.55
N GLU A 74 -19.44 -0.84 -22.45
CA GLU A 74 -20.17 0.19 -23.20
C GLU A 74 -19.45 0.61 -24.50
N MET A 75 -18.26 0.07 -24.77
CA MET A 75 -17.37 0.54 -25.84
C MET A 75 -17.19 -0.51 -26.95
N ASP A 76 -17.16 -0.04 -28.21
CA ASP A 76 -17.03 -0.90 -29.39
C ASP A 76 -15.72 -1.70 -29.39
N LYS A 77 -15.83 -3.00 -29.68
CA LYS A 77 -14.71 -3.94 -29.78
C LYS A 77 -13.65 -3.47 -30.76
N GLN A 78 -14.02 -2.83 -31.88
CA GLN A 78 -13.04 -2.31 -32.85
C GLN A 78 -12.16 -1.19 -32.27
N LEU A 79 -12.70 -0.38 -31.36
CA LEU A 79 -11.93 0.65 -30.65
C LEU A 79 -11.01 0.03 -29.58
N LEU A 80 -11.46 -1.02 -28.88
CA LEU A 80 -10.65 -1.75 -27.90
C LEU A 80 -9.47 -2.46 -28.56
N GLU A 81 -9.72 -3.18 -29.66
CA GLU A 81 -8.72 -3.92 -30.45
C GLU A 81 -7.67 -2.96 -31.05
N LYS A 82 -8.12 -1.84 -31.64
CA LYS A 82 -7.23 -0.79 -32.15
C LYS A 82 -6.42 -0.08 -31.06
N ALA A 83 -7.03 0.21 -29.91
CA ALA A 83 -6.29 0.84 -28.80
C ALA A 83 -5.23 -0.09 -28.22
N LEU A 84 -5.49 -1.40 -28.16
CA LEU A 84 -4.52 -2.41 -27.75
C LEU A 84 -3.37 -2.54 -28.76
N GLU A 85 -3.66 -2.54 -30.06
CA GLU A 85 -2.65 -2.57 -31.12
C GLU A 85 -1.75 -1.31 -31.09
N GLU A 86 -2.34 -0.12 -31.02
CA GLU A 86 -1.59 1.15 -30.93
C GLU A 86 -0.82 1.30 -29.60
N CYS A 87 -1.20 0.56 -28.54
CA CYS A 87 -0.45 0.45 -27.29
C CYS A 87 0.50 -0.76 -27.24
N GLY A 88 0.77 -1.42 -28.38
CA GLY A 88 1.77 -2.49 -28.48
C GLY A 88 1.42 -3.77 -27.72
N ASN A 89 0.12 -4.01 -27.48
CA ASN A 89 -0.43 -5.05 -26.60
C ASN A 89 -0.20 -4.84 -25.08
N ASP A 90 0.22 -3.66 -24.64
CA ASP A 90 0.21 -3.30 -23.20
C ASP A 90 -1.22 -2.96 -22.72
N LEU A 91 -1.76 -3.79 -21.84
CA LEU A 91 -3.08 -3.62 -21.22
C LEU A 91 -3.17 -2.30 -20.43
N ASP A 92 -2.14 -1.94 -19.65
CA ASP A 92 -2.22 -0.78 -18.75
C ASP A 92 -2.21 0.54 -19.55
N SER A 93 -1.43 0.60 -20.64
CA SER A 93 -1.43 1.74 -21.55
C SER A 93 -2.72 1.81 -22.38
N ALA A 94 -3.27 0.68 -22.82
CA ALA A 94 -4.58 0.63 -23.45
C ALA A 94 -5.68 1.14 -22.50
N ILE A 95 -5.74 0.66 -21.25
CA ILE A 95 -6.71 1.10 -20.23
C ILE A 95 -6.60 2.61 -19.96
N ARG A 96 -5.38 3.15 -19.81
CA ARG A 96 -5.16 4.60 -19.62
C ARG A 96 -5.70 5.40 -20.80
N ARG A 97 -5.37 5.00 -22.03
CA ARG A 97 -5.78 5.70 -23.26
C ARG A 97 -7.28 5.61 -23.54
N LEU A 98 -7.90 4.47 -23.22
CA LEU A 98 -9.35 4.27 -23.34
C LEU A 98 -10.13 5.11 -22.31
N ASN A 99 -9.62 5.26 -21.09
CA ASN A 99 -10.18 6.20 -20.11
C ASN A 99 -10.02 7.67 -20.56
N GLU A 100 -8.86 8.04 -21.11
CA GLU A 100 -8.63 9.37 -21.69
C GLU A 100 -9.59 9.65 -22.86
N LEU A 101 -9.92 8.66 -23.70
CA LEU A 101 -10.93 8.80 -24.75
C LEU A 101 -12.36 8.97 -24.19
N ARG A 102 -12.76 8.24 -23.14
CA ARG A 102 -14.06 8.45 -22.47
C ARG A 102 -14.16 9.88 -21.90
N LEU A 103 -13.19 10.28 -21.07
CA LEU A 103 -13.13 11.61 -20.46
C LEU A 103 -13.03 12.72 -21.51
N GLY A 104 -12.18 12.54 -22.51
CA GLY A 104 -11.99 13.47 -23.63
C GLY A 104 -13.25 13.62 -24.48
N SER A 105 -14.09 12.59 -24.61
CA SER A 105 -15.39 12.71 -25.29
C SER A 105 -16.36 13.59 -24.49
N ALA A 106 -16.47 13.40 -23.17
CA ALA A 106 -17.32 14.22 -22.30
C ALA A 106 -16.87 15.69 -22.29
N VAL A 107 -15.57 15.95 -22.16
CA VAL A 107 -15.00 17.30 -22.22
C VAL A 107 -15.21 17.95 -23.60
N ARG A 108 -15.04 17.22 -24.70
CA ARG A 108 -15.24 17.74 -26.06
C ARG A 108 -16.71 18.03 -26.37
N ASN A 109 -17.63 17.23 -25.85
CA ASN A 109 -19.07 17.45 -25.94
C ASN A 109 -19.54 18.67 -25.11
N LEU A 110 -18.84 19.01 -24.03
CA LEU A 110 -19.02 20.30 -23.34
C LEU A 110 -18.49 21.46 -24.20
N ALA A 111 -17.27 21.34 -24.72
CA ALA A 111 -16.63 22.38 -25.51
C ALA A 111 -17.40 22.73 -26.81
N SER A 112 -17.94 21.73 -27.52
CA SER A 112 -18.75 21.93 -28.73
C SER A 112 -20.04 22.71 -28.48
N ASN A 113 -20.51 22.76 -27.23
CA ASN A 113 -21.73 23.46 -26.84
C ASN A 113 -21.46 24.89 -26.32
N ALA A 114 -20.18 25.25 -26.10
CA ALA A 114 -19.78 26.54 -25.57
C ALA A 114 -19.52 27.60 -26.66
N ASP A 115 -19.21 27.20 -27.89
CA ASP A 115 -18.77 28.09 -28.99
C ASP A 115 -19.91 28.89 -29.66
N LYS A 116 -20.91 29.31 -28.86
CA LYS A 116 -22.05 30.15 -29.26
C LYS A 116 -22.50 31.16 -28.17
N SER A 117 -21.55 31.74 -27.43
CA SER A 117 -21.79 33.07 -26.84
C SER A 117 -20.50 33.88 -26.68
N VAL A 118 -20.41 34.99 -27.40
CA VAL A 118 -19.37 36.01 -27.21
C VAL A 118 -19.87 37.01 -26.17
N GLY A 119 -19.13 37.22 -25.08
CA GLY A 119 -19.50 38.19 -24.06
C GLY A 119 -18.44 38.34 -22.96
N ALA A 120 -17.62 39.39 -23.06
CA ALA A 120 -16.57 39.70 -22.11
C ALA A 120 -17.09 40.10 -20.72
N VAL A 121 -16.28 39.91 -19.68
CA VAL A 121 -15.54 40.98 -18.99
C VAL A 121 -14.63 40.37 -17.90
N GLU A 122 -13.38 40.82 -17.83
CA GLU A 122 -12.52 40.65 -16.65
C GLU A 122 -12.73 41.84 -15.71
N GLU A 123 -12.90 41.62 -14.41
CA GLU A 123 -12.51 42.64 -13.42
C GLU A 123 -11.96 41.99 -12.14
N LYS A 124 -11.04 42.71 -11.49
CA LYS A 124 -10.08 42.20 -10.52
C LYS A 124 -9.88 43.21 -9.39
N VAL A 125 -10.32 42.88 -8.18
CA VAL A 125 -10.00 43.62 -6.95
C VAL A 125 -9.45 42.66 -5.89
N GLN A 126 -8.55 43.17 -5.06
CA GLN A 126 -7.70 42.46 -4.10
C GLN A 126 -7.53 43.38 -2.86
N LEU A 127 -6.93 42.86 -1.78
CA LEU A 127 -6.59 43.60 -0.53
C LEU A 127 -7.81 43.82 0.41
N GLU A 128 -7.69 43.90 1.75
CA GLU A 128 -6.59 43.54 2.67
C GLU A 128 -7.11 43.10 4.07
N ALA A 129 -6.34 43.26 5.15
CA ALA A 129 -6.33 42.31 6.28
C ALA A 129 -6.30 42.90 7.72
N GLN A 130 -6.49 42.00 8.70
CA GLN A 130 -6.17 42.06 10.14
C GLN A 130 -6.95 43.02 11.07
N GLY A 131 -7.27 42.54 12.30
CA GLY A 131 -7.17 43.38 13.51
C GLY A 131 -8.26 43.30 14.59
N GLY A 132 -7.99 42.60 15.70
CA GLY A 132 -8.16 43.16 17.06
C GLY A 132 -9.52 43.21 17.78
N THR A 133 -9.82 42.16 18.58
CA THR A 133 -10.35 42.19 19.97
C THR A 133 -11.37 43.27 20.43
N SER A 134 -12.52 42.82 20.96
CA SER A 134 -12.87 42.95 22.41
C SER A 134 -14.22 42.29 22.75
N ASN A 135 -14.55 42.20 24.05
CA ASN A 135 -15.66 41.40 24.59
C ASN A 135 -17.02 42.13 24.55
N GLY A 136 -18.10 41.37 24.38
CA GLY A 136 -19.48 41.84 24.56
C GLY A 136 -20.45 40.66 24.58
N GLU A 137 -20.80 40.16 25.77
CA GLU A 137 -21.65 38.98 25.95
C GLU A 137 -23.10 39.39 26.26
N VAL A 138 -24.06 38.51 25.91
CA VAL A 138 -25.51 38.55 26.25
C VAL A 138 -26.34 39.61 25.49
N PRO A 139 -27.61 39.31 25.08
CA PRO A 139 -28.31 38.02 25.00
C PRO A 139 -28.57 37.54 23.57
N ALA A 140 -28.92 36.25 23.43
CA ALA A 140 -29.53 35.74 22.20
C ALA A 140 -30.95 36.32 22.03
N ALA A 141 -31.13 37.24 21.08
CA ALA A 141 -32.45 37.66 20.65
C ALA A 141 -33.15 36.51 19.92
N LYS A 142 -34.28 36.04 20.46
CA LYS A 142 -35.17 35.12 19.75
C LYS A 142 -35.88 35.88 18.62
N ASP A 143 -35.31 35.85 17.42
CA ASP A 143 -36.04 36.26 16.22
C ASP A 143 -35.72 35.35 15.02
N GLN A 144 -36.42 34.22 15.02
CA GLN A 144 -36.78 33.47 13.82
C GLN A 144 -37.94 32.53 14.16
N SER A 145 -39.14 33.11 14.20
CA SER A 145 -40.37 32.36 13.90
C SER A 145 -40.38 32.06 12.39
N ALA A 146 -39.46 31.20 11.93
CA ALA A 146 -39.61 30.57 10.63
C ALA A 146 -40.92 29.77 10.66
N PRO A 147 -41.86 29.99 9.73
CA PRO A 147 -43.21 29.41 9.84
C PRO A 147 -43.14 27.89 9.80
N GLU A 148 -43.93 27.21 10.65
CA GLU A 148 -43.95 25.74 10.84
C GLU A 148 -44.41 24.94 9.61
N VAL A 149 -44.62 25.63 8.48
CA VAL A 149 -45.14 25.13 7.19
C VAL A 149 -44.16 24.18 6.47
N PHE A 150 -42.85 24.26 6.76
CA PHE A 150 -41.81 23.55 6.01
C PHE A 150 -41.72 22.02 6.24
N GLN A 151 -42.52 21.44 7.15
CA GLN A 151 -42.51 20.00 7.45
C GLN A 151 -43.87 19.30 7.28
N LEU A 152 -44.85 19.96 6.66
CA LEU A 152 -46.14 19.32 6.34
C LEU A 152 -46.02 18.24 5.26
N ASP A 153 -46.77 17.15 5.44
CA ASP A 153 -46.91 16.08 4.45
C ASP A 153 -47.88 16.49 3.33
N GLY A 154 -47.85 15.76 2.21
CA GLY A 154 -48.77 15.97 1.09
C GLY A 154 -50.25 15.91 1.49
N ALA A 155 -50.61 15.11 2.50
CA ALA A 155 -51.96 15.08 3.05
C ALA A 155 -52.36 16.40 3.72
N ASP A 156 -51.49 16.97 4.56
CA ASP A 156 -51.75 18.22 5.29
C ASP A 156 -51.86 19.40 4.31
N TRP A 157 -51.01 19.42 3.28
CA TRP A 157 -51.06 20.40 2.19
C TRP A 157 -52.37 20.36 1.42
N VAL A 158 -52.90 19.16 1.12
CA VAL A 158 -54.22 19.00 0.50
C VAL A 158 -55.33 19.50 1.42
N GLU A 159 -55.26 19.23 2.73
CA GLU A 159 -56.26 19.71 3.68
C GLU A 159 -56.27 21.24 3.78
N ILE A 160 -55.09 21.88 3.86
CA ILE A 160 -54.97 23.35 3.85
C ILE A 160 -55.49 23.95 2.53
N PHE A 161 -55.12 23.37 1.39
CA PHE A 161 -55.53 23.86 0.07
C PHE A 161 -57.05 23.79 -0.12
N VAL A 162 -57.68 22.67 0.26
CA VAL A 162 -59.14 22.50 0.22
C VAL A 162 -59.83 23.45 1.20
N ARG A 163 -59.29 23.60 2.43
CA ARG A 163 -59.81 24.52 3.45
C ARG A 163 -59.80 25.98 2.98
N GLU A 164 -58.71 26.44 2.36
CA GLU A 164 -58.64 27.80 1.81
C GLU A 164 -59.61 28.03 0.65
N MET A 165 -59.77 27.05 -0.25
CA MET A 165 -60.77 27.16 -1.32
C MET A 165 -62.21 27.16 -0.80
N MET A 166 -62.52 26.36 0.24
CA MET A 166 -63.84 26.34 0.88
C MET A 166 -64.19 27.66 1.58
N ASN A 167 -63.18 28.43 2.00
CA ASN A 167 -63.33 29.75 2.63
C ASN A 167 -63.40 30.91 1.63
N ALA A 168 -63.36 30.65 0.31
CA ALA A 168 -63.36 31.68 -0.71
C ALA A 168 -64.75 32.31 -0.93
N SER A 169 -64.79 33.63 -1.07
CA SER A 169 -66.04 34.40 -1.24
C SER A 169 -66.56 34.42 -2.68
N ASN A 170 -65.70 34.15 -3.67
CA ASN A 170 -66.03 34.03 -5.09
C ASN A 170 -64.91 33.27 -5.84
N ILE A 171 -65.08 33.04 -7.14
CA ILE A 171 -64.14 32.27 -7.98
C ILE A 171 -62.76 32.94 -8.11
N ASP A 172 -62.69 34.28 -8.12
CA ASP A 172 -61.42 34.99 -8.25
C ASP A 172 -60.66 35.06 -6.91
N ASP A 173 -61.36 35.15 -5.78
CA ASP A 173 -60.79 34.93 -4.42
C ASP A 173 -60.27 33.49 -4.30
N ALA A 174 -61.03 32.49 -4.76
CA ALA A 174 -60.58 31.09 -4.78
C ALA A 174 -59.30 30.92 -5.62
N ARG A 175 -59.22 31.57 -6.80
CA ARG A 175 -58.01 31.57 -7.64
C ARG A 175 -56.83 32.26 -6.95
N ALA A 176 -57.06 33.41 -6.31
CA ALA A 176 -56.02 34.15 -5.58
C ALA A 176 -55.54 33.46 -4.30
N ARG A 177 -56.36 32.60 -3.68
CA ARG A 177 -55.95 31.69 -2.60
C ARG A 177 -55.17 30.50 -3.14
N ALA A 178 -55.66 29.86 -4.19
CA ALA A 178 -55.00 28.73 -4.82
C ALA A 178 -53.58 29.09 -5.32
N SER A 179 -53.41 30.26 -5.94
CA SER A 179 -52.09 30.78 -6.36
C SER A 179 -51.14 30.86 -5.16
N ARG A 180 -51.49 31.62 -4.12
CA ARG A 180 -50.66 31.78 -2.92
C ARG A 180 -50.37 30.46 -2.20
N ALA A 181 -51.35 29.56 -2.11
CA ALA A 181 -51.14 28.25 -1.49
C ALA A 181 -50.15 27.38 -2.28
N LEU A 182 -50.18 27.45 -3.62
CA LEU A 182 -49.21 26.76 -4.48
C LEU A 182 -47.83 27.43 -4.46
N GLU A 183 -47.74 28.77 -4.37
CA GLU A 183 -46.49 29.52 -4.21
C GLU A 183 -45.76 29.17 -2.90
N VAL A 184 -46.50 29.04 -1.78
CA VAL A 184 -45.92 28.62 -0.49
C VAL A 184 -45.57 27.12 -0.51
N LEU A 185 -46.34 26.28 -1.22
CA LEU A 185 -45.99 24.88 -1.45
C LEU A 185 -44.71 24.74 -2.29
N GLU A 186 -44.57 25.46 -3.39
CA GLU A 186 -43.39 25.48 -4.25
C GLU A 186 -42.15 25.92 -3.46
N THR A 187 -42.22 27.04 -2.75
CA THR A 187 -41.11 27.52 -1.92
C THR A 187 -40.77 26.54 -0.78
N SER A 188 -41.74 25.82 -0.22
CA SER A 188 -41.47 24.75 0.76
C SER A 188 -40.75 23.55 0.15
N ILE A 189 -41.13 23.13 -1.06
CA ILE A 189 -40.50 22.02 -1.79
C ILE A 189 -39.07 22.40 -2.20
N CYS A 190 -38.86 23.60 -2.74
CA CYS A 190 -37.54 24.09 -3.11
C CYS A 190 -36.61 24.23 -1.89
N ALA A 191 -37.13 24.74 -0.76
CA ALA A 191 -36.36 24.82 0.49
C ALA A 191 -36.00 23.42 1.02
N ARG A 192 -36.93 22.47 1.04
CA ARG A 192 -36.69 21.09 1.48
C ARG A 192 -35.71 20.36 0.58
N ALA A 193 -35.89 20.39 -0.74
CA ALA A 193 -34.98 19.77 -1.69
C ALA A 193 -33.56 20.37 -1.64
N GLY A 194 -33.45 21.69 -1.42
CA GLY A 194 -32.16 22.35 -1.19
C GLY A 194 -31.48 21.90 0.11
N ALA A 195 -32.24 21.73 1.20
CA ALA A 195 -31.73 21.23 2.47
C ALA A 195 -31.31 19.75 2.39
N GLU A 196 -32.11 18.90 1.74
CA GLU A 196 -31.79 17.49 1.48
C GLU A 196 -30.54 17.33 0.61
N ALA A 197 -30.43 18.11 -0.48
CA ALA A 197 -29.23 18.11 -1.33
C ALA A 197 -27.98 18.56 -0.57
N ALA A 198 -28.10 19.60 0.27
CA ALA A 198 -27.00 20.06 1.13
C ALA A 198 -26.62 18.99 2.18
N GLN A 199 -27.59 18.34 2.82
CA GLN A 199 -27.37 17.27 3.80
C GLN A 199 -26.66 16.06 3.17
N ASN A 200 -27.13 15.60 2.01
CA ASN A 200 -26.53 14.48 1.28
C ASN A 200 -25.08 14.82 0.88
N PHE A 201 -24.84 16.02 0.33
CA PHE A 201 -23.50 16.48 0.00
C PHE A 201 -22.57 16.52 1.23
N GLN A 202 -23.05 16.97 2.40
CA GLN A 202 -22.25 16.95 3.63
C GLN A 202 -21.95 15.51 4.09
N GLN A 203 -22.93 14.59 4.03
CA GLN A 203 -22.70 13.17 4.37
C GLN A 203 -21.67 12.50 3.45
N GLU A 204 -21.83 12.66 2.13
CA GLU A 204 -20.85 12.18 1.15
C GLU A 204 -19.46 12.79 1.41
N ASN A 205 -19.39 14.09 1.71
CA ASN A 205 -18.14 14.76 2.01
C ASN A 205 -17.47 14.26 3.30
N THR A 206 -18.24 13.90 4.34
CA THR A 206 -17.70 13.26 5.55
C THR A 206 -17.18 11.85 5.26
N ILE A 207 -17.95 11.01 4.55
CA ILE A 207 -17.56 9.64 4.22
C ILE A 207 -16.30 9.61 3.34
N LEU A 208 -16.20 10.52 2.36
CA LEU A 208 -15.02 10.65 1.51
C LEU A 208 -13.78 11.12 2.29
N LYS A 209 -13.95 12.02 3.28
CA LYS A 209 -12.85 12.44 4.18
C LYS A 209 -12.36 11.27 5.05
N GLU A 210 -13.27 10.52 5.64
CA GLU A 210 -12.94 9.34 6.46
C GLU A 210 -12.21 8.27 5.63
N GLN A 211 -12.65 8.00 4.39
CA GLN A 211 -11.97 7.09 3.48
C GLN A 211 -10.57 7.58 3.09
N VAL A 212 -10.40 8.88 2.80
CA VAL A 212 -9.09 9.47 2.51
C VAL A 212 -8.16 9.39 3.72
N GLU A 213 -8.65 9.62 4.94
CA GLU A 213 -7.84 9.48 6.15
C GLU A 213 -7.41 8.03 6.38
N ALA A 214 -8.33 7.06 6.23
CA ALA A 214 -8.01 5.64 6.34
C ALA A 214 -6.91 5.22 5.35
N LEU A 215 -7.02 5.64 4.08
CA LEU A 215 -5.99 5.39 3.06
C LEU A 215 -4.64 6.03 3.40
N ILE A 216 -4.63 7.21 4.03
CA ILE A 216 -3.39 7.85 4.52
C ILE A 216 -2.78 7.05 5.68
N GLN A 217 -3.60 6.55 6.61
CA GLN A 217 -3.14 5.71 7.73
C GLN A 217 -2.54 4.38 7.21
N GLU A 218 -3.22 3.69 6.29
CA GLU A 218 -2.71 2.48 5.62
C GLU A 218 -1.41 2.76 4.85
N ASN A 219 -1.35 3.85 4.09
CA ASN A 219 -0.15 4.22 3.34
C ASN A 219 1.07 4.47 4.26
N ASN A 220 0.85 5.02 5.46
CA ASN A 220 1.89 5.19 6.47
C ASN A 220 2.33 3.86 7.11
N ILE A 221 1.41 2.91 7.31
CA ILE A 221 1.74 1.54 7.75
C ILE A 221 2.59 0.83 6.68
N LEU A 222 2.20 0.93 5.40
CA LEU A 222 2.94 0.36 4.27
C LEU A 222 4.34 0.97 4.13
N LYS A 223 4.48 2.30 4.22
CA LYS A 223 5.79 2.99 4.25
C LYS A 223 6.68 2.44 5.37
N ARG A 224 6.15 2.31 6.59
CA ARG A 224 6.89 1.76 7.74
C ARG A 224 7.31 0.31 7.51
N ALA A 225 6.44 -0.52 6.93
CA ALA A 225 6.76 -1.91 6.58
C ALA A 225 7.88 -1.99 5.53
N VAL A 226 7.84 -1.15 4.49
CA VAL A 226 8.89 -1.09 3.46
C VAL A 226 10.23 -0.60 4.03
N SER A 227 10.24 0.37 4.94
CA SER A 227 11.47 0.77 5.64
C SER A 227 12.11 -0.38 6.42
N ILE A 228 11.32 -1.14 7.19
CA ILE A 228 11.79 -2.31 7.95
C ILE A 228 12.25 -3.45 7.01
N GLN A 229 11.58 -3.62 5.87
CA GLN A 229 11.96 -4.58 4.84
C GLN A 229 13.35 -4.24 4.25
N ASN A 230 13.58 -2.96 3.92
CA ASN A 230 14.84 -2.48 3.36
C ASN A 230 15.99 -2.52 4.38
N GLU A 231 15.71 -2.19 5.65
CA GLU A 231 16.68 -2.29 6.75
C GLU A 231 17.20 -3.73 6.89
N ARG A 232 16.29 -4.71 6.99
CA ARG A 232 16.63 -6.14 7.05
C ARG A 232 17.33 -6.64 5.79
N GLN A 233 16.91 -6.18 4.60
CA GLN A 233 17.57 -6.55 3.35
C GLN A 233 19.03 -6.09 3.35
N LYS A 234 19.31 -4.87 3.83
CA LYS A 234 20.67 -4.36 3.99
C LYS A 234 21.45 -5.17 5.03
N GLU A 235 20.86 -5.51 6.18
CA GLU A 235 21.50 -6.38 7.18
C GLU A 235 21.95 -7.72 6.59
N TYR A 236 21.12 -8.35 5.75
CA TYR A 236 21.51 -9.59 5.05
C TYR A 236 22.60 -9.38 3.99
N GLU A 237 22.60 -8.25 3.29
CA GLU A 237 23.65 -7.90 2.31
C GLU A 237 24.99 -7.62 3.00
N ASP A 238 25.00 -6.94 4.14
CA ASP A 238 26.19 -6.69 4.96
C ASP A 238 26.72 -8.00 5.57
N GLN A 239 25.86 -8.84 6.17
CA GLN A 239 26.24 -10.18 6.67
C GLN A 239 26.78 -11.10 5.56
N ASN A 240 26.25 -11.02 4.34
CA ASN A 240 26.74 -11.80 3.20
C ASN A 240 28.14 -11.34 2.75
N GLN A 241 28.46 -10.03 2.82
CA GLN A 241 29.80 -9.52 2.57
C GLN A 241 30.80 -10.01 3.64
N GLU A 242 30.44 -9.93 4.93
CA GLU A 242 31.26 -10.47 6.02
C GLU A 242 31.52 -11.98 5.85
N LEU A 243 30.48 -12.74 5.51
CA LEU A 243 30.56 -14.19 5.28
C LEU A 243 31.46 -14.54 4.08
N GLN A 244 31.47 -13.71 3.02
CA GLN A 244 32.39 -13.86 1.89
C GLN A 244 33.83 -13.54 2.28
N HIS A 245 34.06 -12.47 3.04
CA HIS A 245 35.40 -12.13 3.57
C HIS A 245 35.94 -13.24 4.50
N LEU A 246 35.11 -13.78 5.40
CA LEU A 246 35.49 -14.91 6.26
C LEU A 246 35.81 -16.18 5.46
N LYS A 247 35.09 -16.48 4.38
CA LYS A 247 35.44 -17.58 3.46
C LYS A 247 36.80 -17.38 2.80
N GLN A 248 37.12 -16.17 2.36
CA GLN A 248 38.42 -15.83 1.78
C GLN A 248 39.54 -16.04 2.82
N LEU A 249 39.39 -15.50 4.03
CA LEU A 249 40.36 -15.64 5.11
C LEU A 249 40.57 -17.11 5.53
N LEU A 250 39.50 -17.91 5.61
CA LEU A 250 39.59 -19.36 5.87
C LEU A 250 40.35 -20.09 4.77
N SER A 251 40.16 -19.72 3.49
CA SER A 251 40.90 -20.33 2.37
C SER A 251 42.40 -20.01 2.42
N GLN A 252 42.76 -18.78 2.83
CA GLN A 252 44.17 -18.38 3.04
C GLN A 252 44.81 -19.18 4.18
N TYR A 253 44.15 -19.32 5.33
CA TYR A 253 44.67 -20.15 6.43
C TYR A 253 44.78 -21.63 6.05
N GLN A 254 43.86 -22.17 5.25
CA GLN A 254 43.94 -23.54 4.75
C GLN A 254 45.15 -23.74 3.81
N GLU A 255 45.49 -22.76 2.98
CA GLU A 255 46.67 -22.80 2.12
C GLU A 255 47.99 -22.62 2.90
N GLN A 256 48.00 -21.75 3.92
CA GLN A 256 49.14 -21.63 4.85
C GLN A 256 49.40 -22.95 5.59
N LEU A 257 48.35 -23.61 6.10
CA LEU A 257 48.48 -24.93 6.73
C LEU A 257 49.08 -25.96 5.77
N ARG A 258 48.54 -26.11 4.56
CA ARG A 258 49.07 -27.01 3.52
C ARG A 258 50.54 -26.72 3.21
N THR A 259 50.92 -25.45 3.16
CA THR A 259 52.31 -25.02 2.90
C THR A 259 53.24 -25.43 4.05
N LEU A 260 52.81 -25.23 5.30
CA LEU A 260 53.56 -25.64 6.49
C LEU A 260 53.68 -27.17 6.62
N GLU A 261 52.62 -27.91 6.29
CA GLU A 261 52.62 -29.39 6.24
C GLU A 261 53.66 -29.92 5.24
N VAL A 262 53.66 -29.39 4.01
CA VAL A 262 54.63 -29.76 2.96
C VAL A 262 56.06 -29.41 3.38
N ASN A 263 56.29 -28.22 3.95
CA ASN A 263 57.60 -27.80 4.44
C ASN A 263 58.09 -28.70 5.59
N ASN A 264 57.22 -29.07 6.53
CA ASN A 264 57.56 -29.95 7.65
C ASN A 264 57.89 -31.38 7.16
N TYR A 265 57.13 -31.89 6.19
CA TYR A 265 57.43 -33.16 5.52
C TYR A 265 58.79 -33.13 4.81
N ALA A 266 59.07 -32.08 4.03
CA ALA A 266 60.35 -31.92 3.33
C ALA A 266 61.53 -31.88 4.31
N LEU A 267 61.45 -31.08 5.38
CA LEU A 267 62.45 -31.03 6.45
C LEU A 267 62.62 -32.40 7.12
N THR A 268 61.53 -33.11 7.42
CA THR A 268 61.56 -34.46 8.00
C THR A 268 62.26 -35.46 7.07
N MET A 269 62.05 -35.36 5.76
CA MET A 269 62.72 -36.22 4.77
C MET A 269 64.21 -35.88 4.65
N HIS A 270 64.59 -34.60 4.59
CA HIS A 270 66.00 -34.19 4.59
C HIS A 270 66.73 -34.61 5.88
N LEU A 271 66.09 -34.52 7.06
CA LEU A 271 66.68 -34.98 8.32
C LEU A 271 66.87 -36.51 8.38
N LYS A 272 65.95 -37.29 7.78
CA LYS A 272 66.13 -38.74 7.61
C LYS A 272 67.27 -39.05 6.65
N GLN A 273 67.32 -38.37 5.50
CA GLN A 273 68.38 -38.53 4.52
C GLN A 273 69.75 -38.19 5.12
N ALA A 274 69.88 -37.06 5.81
CA ALA A 274 71.12 -36.63 6.46
C ALA A 274 71.63 -37.65 7.49
N ARG A 275 70.74 -38.25 8.29
CA ARG A 275 71.07 -39.33 9.24
C ARG A 275 71.47 -40.66 8.57
N GLN A 276 71.05 -40.89 7.34
CA GLN A 276 71.40 -42.09 6.56
C GLN A 276 72.67 -41.89 5.74
N SER A 277 72.91 -40.68 5.21
CA SER A 277 74.15 -40.28 4.56
C SER A 277 75.28 -39.95 5.54
N SER A 278 74.98 -39.72 6.83
CA SER A 278 75.98 -39.62 7.90
C SER A 278 76.56 -40.98 8.30
N SER A 279 76.80 -41.86 7.33
CA SER A 279 77.87 -42.85 7.46
C SER A 279 79.19 -42.07 7.55
N ILE A 280 79.85 -42.12 8.71
CA ILE A 280 81.20 -41.57 8.91
C ILE A 280 82.19 -42.73 8.87
N PRO A 281 82.99 -42.89 7.79
CA PRO A 281 84.15 -43.77 7.78
C PRO A 281 85.27 -43.29 8.72
N GLY A 282 85.07 -43.50 10.03
CA GLY A 282 86.14 -43.52 11.03
C GLY A 282 86.18 -42.38 12.06
N ARG A 283 86.66 -42.75 13.25
CA ARG A 283 87.20 -41.89 14.32
C ARG A 283 86.34 -40.71 14.78
N PHE A 284 85.42 -41.01 15.69
CA PHE A 284 85.41 -40.22 16.93
C PHE A 284 86.72 -40.51 17.69
N HIS A 285 87.35 -39.48 18.24
CA HIS A 285 88.50 -39.65 19.13
C HIS A 285 87.98 -39.74 20.57
N PRO A 286 88.26 -40.83 21.32
CA PRO A 286 88.18 -40.77 22.77
C PRO A 286 89.33 -39.91 23.32
N ASP A 287 89.13 -39.46 24.56
CA ASP A 287 90.10 -38.80 25.44
C ASP A 287 90.75 -37.51 24.89
N VAL A 288 90.08 -36.39 25.17
CA VAL A 288 90.75 -35.14 25.59
C VAL A 288 90.10 -34.74 26.92
N PHE A 289 90.95 -34.40 27.91
CA PHE A 289 90.56 -34.02 29.27
C PHE A 289 90.17 -32.53 29.36
#